data_AF-A0AAD7I0B7-F1
#
_entry.id   AF-A0AAD7I0B7-F1
#
_cell.length_a   1.000
_cell.length_b   1.000
_cell.length_c   1.000
_cell.angle_alpha   90.00
_cell.angle_beta   90.00
_cell.angle_gamma   90.00
#
_symmetry.space_group_name_H-M   'P 1'
#
loop_
_entity.id
_entity.type
_entity.pdbx_description
1 polymer ?
#
loop_
_entity_poly.entity_id
_entity_poly.type
_entity_poly.pdbx_seq_one_letter_code
_entity_poly.pdbx_strand_id
1 'polypeptide(L)'
;LTDPAVGNPWRERAKGSRVFAFPIWSYCDDTSGNLSKKWNKHNSFLFTPAGLPREESQKEFNIHFLCTSNIAPPLEMLDGILDQL
;
A
#
# COMPACT_ATOMS: atom_id res chain seq x y z
N LEU A 1 -0.12 -22.57 12.23
CA LEU A 1 1.26 -23.07 12.48
C LEU A 1 1.76 -23.67 11.17
N THR A 2 2.93 -23.27 10.68
CA THR A 2 3.53 -23.83 9.45
C THR A 2 4.14 -25.20 9.74
N ASP A 3 3.85 -26.19 8.90
CA ASP A 3 4.52 -27.48 8.94
C ASP A 3 5.97 -27.34 8.41
N PRO A 4 6.99 -27.56 9.25
CA PRO A 4 8.38 -27.45 8.83
C PRO A 4 8.77 -28.45 7.72
N ALA A 5 8.03 -29.56 7.54
CA ALA A 5 8.25 -30.52 6.46
C ALA A 5 7.77 -30.00 5.10
N VAL A 6 6.75 -29.14 5.07
CA VAL A 6 6.20 -28.53 3.85
C VAL A 6 6.95 -27.23 3.49
N GLY A 7 7.49 -26.55 4.49
CA GLY A 7 8.21 -25.29 4.30
C GLY A 7 7.26 -24.10 4.10
N ASN A 8 7.76 -23.02 3.47
CA ASN A 8 6.97 -21.80 3.25
C ASN A 8 5.89 -22.06 2.16
N PRO A 9 4.58 -21.93 2.45
CA PRO A 9 3.49 -22.17 1.49
C PRO A 9 3.61 -21.34 0.19
N TRP A 10 4.22 -20.16 0.27
CA TRP A 10 4.47 -19.32 -0.90
C TRP A 10 5.43 -19.96 -1.90
N ARG A 11 6.34 -20.84 -1.46
CA ARG A 11 7.24 -21.58 -2.37
C ARG A 11 6.48 -22.57 -3.24
N GLU A 12 5.49 -23.25 -2.67
CA GLU A 12 4.63 -24.17 -3.43
C GLU A 12 3.79 -23.38 -4.45
N ARG A 13 3.14 -22.29 -4.00
CA ARG A 13 2.36 -21.41 -4.89
C ARG A 13 3.18 -20.81 -6.03
N ALA A 14 4.46 -20.52 -5.78
CA ALA A 14 5.37 -19.90 -6.74
C ALA A 14 5.87 -20.83 -7.86
N LYS A 15 5.62 -22.15 -7.80
CA LYS A 15 5.95 -23.12 -8.86
C LYS A 15 7.38 -23.00 -9.41
N GLY A 16 8.36 -22.95 -8.51
CA GLY A 16 9.78 -22.80 -8.87
C GLY A 16 10.28 -21.36 -9.04
N SER A 17 9.38 -20.36 -8.98
CA SER A 17 9.74 -18.95 -8.99
C SER A 17 10.35 -18.51 -7.64
N ARG A 18 11.19 -17.46 -7.68
CA ARG A 18 11.74 -16.86 -6.46
C ARG A 18 10.64 -16.11 -5.71
N VAL A 19 10.63 -16.27 -4.38
CA VAL A 19 9.72 -15.57 -3.48
C VAL A 19 10.51 -14.55 -2.67
N PHE A 20 10.07 -13.31 -2.68
CA PHE A 20 10.66 -12.22 -1.90
C PHE A 20 9.60 -11.61 -1.00
N ALA A 21 9.98 -11.27 0.23
CA ALA A 21 9.17 -10.45 1.11
C ALA A 21 9.41 -8.97 0.75
N PHE A 22 8.35 -8.25 0.42
CA PHE A 22 8.39 -6.83 0.12
C PHE A 22 7.47 -6.08 1.09
N PRO A 23 7.99 -5.69 2.26
CA PRO A 23 7.17 -4.97 3.24
C PRO A 23 6.88 -3.56 2.70
N ILE A 24 5.65 -3.08 2.91
CA ILE A 24 5.20 -1.75 2.49
C ILE A 24 4.62 -0.99 3.69
N TRP A 25 4.82 0.32 3.71
CA TRP A 25 4.06 1.25 4.55
C TRP A 25 2.91 1.79 3.71
N SER A 26 1.69 1.33 3.97
CA SER A 26 0.49 1.89 3.34
C SER A 26 -0.11 2.95 4.26
N TYR A 27 -0.51 4.09 3.68
CA TYR A 27 -1.10 5.20 4.42
C TYR A 27 -2.13 5.94 3.57
N CYS A 28 -3.07 6.58 4.25
CA CYS A 28 -4.04 7.48 3.64
C CYS A 28 -3.64 8.92 3.95
N ASP A 29 -3.55 9.75 2.91
CA ASP A 29 -3.29 11.18 3.02
C ASP A 29 -4.49 12.00 2.51
N ASP A 30 -4.73 13.15 3.14
CA ASP A 30 -5.77 14.09 2.75
C ASP A 30 -5.15 15.23 1.94
N THR A 31 -5.29 15.16 0.62
CA THR A 31 -4.78 16.19 -0.29
C THR A 31 -5.78 17.33 -0.44
N SER A 32 -6.15 18.01 0.65
CA SER A 32 -7.02 19.20 0.64
C SER A 32 -6.19 20.49 0.76
N GLY A 33 -5.32 20.73 -0.23
CA GLY A 33 -4.32 21.81 -0.21
C GLY A 33 -4.63 23.05 -1.04
N ASN A 34 -5.89 23.40 -1.33
CA ASN A 34 -6.20 24.60 -2.12
C ASN A 34 -6.86 25.70 -1.27
N LEU A 35 -6.21 26.86 -1.21
CA LEU A 35 -6.51 28.07 -0.41
C LEU A 35 -7.93 28.66 -0.55
N SER A 36 -8.83 28.03 -1.32
CA SER A 36 -10.17 28.57 -1.60
C SER A 36 -11.34 27.59 -1.54
N LYS A 37 -11.20 26.31 -1.18
CA LYS A 37 -12.39 25.44 -1.07
C LYS A 37 -12.36 24.52 0.15
N LYS A 38 -13.07 24.98 1.17
CA LYS A 38 -13.38 24.31 2.44
C LYS A 38 -14.04 22.91 2.32
N TRP A 39 -14.27 22.31 1.14
CA TRP A 39 -15.21 21.17 1.06
C TRP A 39 -14.98 20.05 0.01
N ASN A 40 -13.82 19.98 -0.66
CA ASN A 40 -13.53 18.83 -1.54
C ASN A 40 -12.36 18.02 -0.97
N LYS A 41 -12.63 17.31 0.14
CA LYS A 41 -11.66 16.38 0.73
C LYS A 41 -11.47 15.21 -0.23
N HIS A 42 -10.25 15.02 -0.70
CA HIS A 42 -9.85 13.84 -1.46
C HIS A 42 -8.93 13.01 -0.58
N ASN A 43 -9.40 11.83 -0.17
CA ASN A 43 -8.57 10.84 0.49
C ASN A 43 -7.79 10.10 -0.58
N SER A 44 -6.48 10.00 -0.43
CA SER A 44 -5.62 9.25 -1.34
C SER A 44 -4.88 8.18 -0.56
N PHE A 45 -4.90 6.95 -1.07
CA PHE A 45 -4.07 5.87 -0.54
C PHE A 45 -2.78 5.77 -1.35
N LEU A 46 -1.67 5.71 -0.62
CA LEU A 46 -0.34 5.53 -1.17
C LEU A 46 0.38 4.44 -0.38
N PHE A 47 1.47 3.95 -0.95
CA PHE A 47 2.43 3.15 -0.20
C PHE A 47 3.88 3.52 -0.52
N THR A 48 4.77 3.25 0.41
CA THR A 48 6.22 3.29 0.19
C THR A 48 6.87 1.98 0.64
N PRO A 49 7.94 1.51 -0.03
CA PRO A 49 8.65 0.31 0.40
C PRO A 49 9.26 0.49 1.79
N ALA A 50 8.88 -0.38 2.73
CA ALA A 50 9.28 -0.27 4.13
C ALA A 50 10.73 -0.70 4.41
N GLY A 51 11.37 -1.37 3.45
CA GLY A 51 12.77 -1.81 3.56
C GLY A 51 13.79 -0.76 3.14
N LEU A 52 13.37 0.42 2.67
CA LEU A 52 14.29 1.45 2.19
C LEU A 52 14.90 2.27 3.33
N PRO A 53 16.15 2.75 3.19
CA PRO A 53 16.68 3.81 4.04
C PRO A 53 15.76 5.03 4.01
N ARG A 54 15.71 5.77 5.13
CA ARG A 54 14.83 6.94 5.27
C ARG A 54 14.99 7.93 4.12
N GLU A 55 16.21 8.24 3.73
CA GLU A 55 16.54 9.16 2.64
C GLU A 55 15.96 8.72 1.29
N GLU A 56 15.87 7.41 1.05
CA GLU A 56 15.28 6.85 -0.16
C GLU A 56 13.75 6.79 -0.06
N SER A 57 13.21 6.39 1.09
CA SER A 57 11.76 6.25 1.31
C SER A 57 10.98 7.56 1.12
N GLN A 58 11.64 8.71 1.32
CA GLN A 58 11.03 10.03 1.17
C GLN A 58 11.12 10.60 -0.26
N LYS A 59 11.82 9.92 -1.17
CA LYS A 59 11.86 10.33 -2.57
C LYS A 59 10.53 10.00 -3.23
N GLU A 60 9.97 10.95 -3.97
CA GLU A 60 8.67 10.81 -4.66
C GLU A 60 8.61 9.55 -5.55
N PHE A 61 9.74 9.17 -6.18
CA PHE A 61 9.82 7.95 -6.98
C PHE A 61 9.48 6.66 -6.20
N ASN A 62 9.73 6.64 -4.89
CA ASN A 62 9.45 5.51 -4.00
C ASN A 62 8.10 5.65 -3.28
N ILE A 63 7.27 6.62 -3.67
CA ILE A 63 5.92 6.83 -3.15
C ILE A 63 4.94 6.48 -4.27
N HIS A 64 4.20 5.40 -4.08
CA HIS A 64 3.33 4.84 -5.10
C HIS A 64 1.87 5.13 -4.78
N PHE A 65 1.17 5.74 -5.73
CA PHE A 65 -0.26 5.98 -5.65
C PHE A 65 -1.06 4.70 -5.88
N LEU A 66 -2.09 4.46 -5.06
CA LEU A 66 -3.03 3.35 -5.24
C LEU A 66 -4.37 3.85 -5.77
N CYS A 67 -5.03 4.74 -5.02
CA CYS A 67 -6.35 5.26 -5.38
C CYS A 67 -6.64 6.58 -4.68
N THR A 68 -7.65 7.30 -5.19
CA THR A 68 -8.20 8.50 -4.56
C THR A 68 -9.72 8.45 -4.57
N SER A 69 -10.36 8.95 -3.53
CA SER A 69 -11.80 9.09 -3.46
C SER A 69 -12.18 10.34 -2.67
N ASN A 70 -13.20 11.03 -3.15
CA ASN A 70 -13.86 12.13 -2.45
C ASN A 70 -15.19 11.72 -1.81
N ILE A 71 -15.59 10.46 -1.97
CA ILE A 71 -16.86 9.91 -1.44
C ILE A 71 -16.64 8.76 -0.47
N ALA A 72 -15.60 7.96 -0.69
CA ALA A 72 -15.30 6.81 0.16
C ALA A 72 -14.39 7.24 1.32
N PRO A 73 -14.75 6.92 2.57
CA PRO A 73 -13.88 7.08 3.72
C PRO A 73 -12.69 6.10 3.64
N PRO A 74 -11.59 6.37 4.36
CA PRO A 74 -10.37 5.57 4.23
C PRO A 74 -10.54 4.06 4.48
N LEU A 75 -11.44 3.66 5.38
CA LEU A 75 -11.69 2.23 5.66
C LEU A 75 -12.38 1.53 4.49
N GLU A 76 -13.37 2.15 3.87
CA GLU A 76 -14.05 1.60 2.68
C GLU A 76 -13.07 1.50 1.49
N MET A 77 -12.21 2.51 1.33
CA MET A 77 -11.14 2.46 0.33
C MET A 77 -10.17 1.31 0.60
N LEU A 78 -9.83 1.05 1.86
CA LEU A 78 -8.94 -0.04 2.25
C LEU A 78 -9.57 -1.41 1.97
N ASP A 79 -10.86 -1.59 2.25
CA ASP A 79 -11.59 -2.82 1.91
C ASP A 79 -11.52 -3.08 0.39
N GLY A 80 -11.75 -2.05 -0.43
CA GLY A 80 -11.62 -2.16 -1.88
C GLY A 80 -10.20 -2.46 -2.39
N ILE A 81 -9.16 -2.09 -1.64
CA ILE A 81 -7.76 -2.48 -1.94
C ILE A 81 -7.55 -3.96 -1.59
N LEU A 82 -8.08 -4.44 -0.46
CA LEU A 82 -7.94 -5.83 -0.03
C LEU A 82 -8.61 -6.81 -0.99
N ASP A 83 -9.75 -6.45 -1.58
CA ASP A 83 -10.45 -7.28 -2.56
C ASP A 83 -9.65 -7.52 -3.87
N GLN A 84 -8.61 -6.72 -4.13
CA GLN A 84 -7.78 -6.82 -5.34
C GLN A 84 -6.47 -7.63 -5.13
N LEU A 85 -6.24 -8.12 -3.91
CA LEU A 85 -5.03 -8.89 -3.52
C LEU A 85 -5.31 -10.39 -3.46
#